data_AF-A0A955GRD9-F1
#
_entry.id   AF-A0A955GRD9-F1
#
_cell.length_a   1.000
_cell.length_b   1.000
_cell.length_c   1.000
_cell.angle_alpha   90.00
_cell.angle_beta   90.00
_cell.angle_gamma   90.00
#
_symmetry.space_group_name_H-M   'P 1'
#
loop_
_entity.id
_entity.type
_entity.pdbx_description
1 polymer ?
#
loop_
_entity_poly.entity_id
_entity_poly.type
_entity_poly.pdbx_seq_one_letter_code
_entity_poly.pdbx_strand_id
1 'polypeptide(L)'
;MNEENKTTYSDKNLENNTTNNSENSQFSSSSENTINKSTEIREANSAPEPAYDEQLDSHIDSRATLVASNNINDAIGSTATSLVASSPFTLFLQWITYALWGWALLPLSMLILLVSTYYIKGDVGTDEFVIYLIASILVLAPLAMVADHFYSKSEPQPKKGGSLVIMLIHAVIFVLFGLGFFISTVFAVINAVMSSSSPEQSIAIAIGSFVVGLLYLLLIIRTIKPNLLQFKTMRARPFVLLMIFAITLVLSLAIAGPMKQYFNERNDRLIESYLNDVNVAISKYYEEKQSLPDSLNELSVESEVKQLIDSNLVKYERLGSSGPSLTIIDDVTKLSDFINNGNEAPKQYFKYQLCVTYVAESNIYDSSSKTDEFETYISTYSHPKGEVCYKLKTYAN
;
A
#
# COMPACT_ATOMS: atom_id res chain seq x y z
N MET A 1 70.98 3.36 -12.94
CA MET A 1 70.69 4.26 -11.80
C MET A 1 69.18 4.18 -11.62
N ASN A 2 68.76 3.32 -10.68
CA ASN A 2 67.38 2.90 -10.46
C ASN A 2 66.65 3.91 -9.57
N GLU A 3 65.37 4.15 -9.85
CA GLU A 3 64.40 4.57 -8.84
C GLU A 3 63.45 3.40 -8.58
N GLU A 4 63.58 2.82 -7.38
CA GLU A 4 62.70 1.79 -6.84
C GLU A 4 61.54 2.45 -6.10
N ASN A 5 60.33 2.01 -6.45
CA ASN A 5 59.07 2.38 -5.84
C ASN A 5 58.84 1.47 -4.61
N LYS A 6 58.74 2.04 -3.40
CA LYS A 6 58.64 1.28 -2.15
C LYS A 6 57.20 1.28 -1.62
N THR A 7 56.58 0.10 -1.68
CA THR A 7 55.29 -0.27 -1.08
C THR A 7 55.36 -0.30 0.45
N THR A 8 54.30 0.14 1.13
CA THR A 8 54.13 0.00 2.58
C THR A 8 52.94 -0.91 2.88
N TYR A 9 53.23 -2.06 3.48
CA TYR A 9 52.31 -2.94 4.20
C TYR A 9 52.08 -2.39 5.62
N SER A 10 50.87 -2.52 6.15
CA SER A 10 50.66 -2.54 7.60
C SER A 10 49.56 -3.54 7.96
N ASP A 11 49.98 -4.66 8.52
CA ASP A 11 49.16 -5.53 9.36
C ASP A 11 48.71 -4.78 10.62
N LYS A 12 47.53 -5.15 11.14
CA LYS A 12 47.27 -5.19 12.59
C LYS A 12 46.09 -6.11 12.90
N ASN A 13 46.41 -7.17 13.64
CA ASN A 13 45.48 -8.09 14.28
C ASN A 13 44.86 -7.47 15.56
N LEU A 14 43.57 -7.78 15.74
CA LEU A 14 42.90 -8.29 16.94
C LEU A 14 43.13 -7.59 18.31
N GLU A 15 42.06 -6.99 18.85
CA GLU A 15 41.68 -7.21 20.26
C GLU A 15 40.18 -6.94 20.50
N ASN A 16 39.59 -7.84 21.28
CA ASN A 16 38.19 -7.90 21.69
C ASN A 16 37.77 -6.71 22.57
N ASN A 17 36.53 -6.24 22.43
CA ASN A 17 35.69 -6.02 23.62
C ASN A 17 34.19 -5.99 23.30
N THR A 18 33.51 -6.92 23.96
CA THR A 18 32.08 -7.11 24.11
C THR A 18 31.48 -5.97 24.94
N THR A 19 30.37 -5.37 24.52
CA THR A 19 29.36 -4.90 25.48
C THR A 19 27.96 -5.00 24.88
N ASN A 20 27.19 -5.89 25.50
CA ASN A 20 25.76 -6.08 25.32
C ASN A 20 24.99 -4.82 25.71
N ASN A 21 23.87 -4.56 25.04
CA ASN A 21 22.64 -4.21 25.75
C ASN A 21 21.43 -4.58 24.89
N SER A 22 20.71 -5.57 25.39
CA SER A 22 19.40 -6.05 24.97
C SER A 22 18.46 -5.88 26.17
N GLU A 23 17.15 -5.79 25.88
CA GLU A 23 16.02 -5.92 26.81
C GLU A 23 15.74 -4.70 27.74
N ASN A 24 14.51 -4.38 28.14
CA ASN A 24 13.23 -5.07 28.06
C ASN A 24 12.04 -4.11 28.31
N SER A 25 10.86 -4.58 27.92
CA SER A 25 9.54 -4.17 28.41
C SER A 25 9.33 -4.44 29.91
N GLN A 26 8.51 -3.62 30.60
CA GLN A 26 7.55 -3.99 31.69
C GLN A 26 7.00 -2.68 32.33
N PHE A 27 5.70 -2.39 32.27
CA PHE A 27 4.65 -2.78 33.24
C PHE A 27 5.08 -2.72 34.71
N SER A 28 4.59 -1.72 35.45
CA SER A 28 4.28 -1.89 36.87
C SER A 28 3.26 -0.84 37.34
N SER A 29 2.16 -1.38 37.85
CA SER A 29 1.20 -0.79 38.77
C SER A 29 1.77 -0.79 40.20
N SER A 30 1.54 0.26 40.97
CA SER A 30 1.51 0.18 42.45
C SER A 30 0.58 1.25 43.05
N SER A 31 -0.51 0.76 43.64
CA SER A 31 -1.29 1.28 44.78
C SER A 31 -0.39 1.68 45.97
N GLU A 32 -0.72 2.64 46.84
CA GLU A 32 -1.67 2.65 47.99
C GLU A 32 -1.32 3.99 48.73
N ASN A 33 -2.16 4.75 49.46
CA ASN A 33 -3.04 4.39 50.57
C ASN A 33 -3.84 5.64 51.05
N THR A 34 -5.17 5.55 51.02
CA THR A 34 -6.19 5.80 52.09
C THR A 34 -5.87 6.76 53.27
N ILE A 35 -6.71 7.74 53.64
CA ILE A 35 -7.72 7.76 54.77
C ILE A 35 -8.03 9.26 55.06
N ASN A 36 -9.24 9.83 54.90
CA ASN A 36 -10.36 10.07 55.88
C ASN A 36 -10.95 11.47 55.55
N LYS A 37 -12.17 11.94 55.84
CA LYS A 37 -13.42 11.47 56.46
C LYS A 37 -14.43 12.65 56.32
N SER A 38 -15.68 12.34 55.98
CA SER A 38 -16.95 13.08 56.17
C SER A 38 -16.99 14.52 56.70
N THR A 39 -17.87 15.36 56.13
CA THR A 39 -18.90 16.08 56.93
C THR A 39 -20.12 16.47 56.09
N GLU A 40 -21.30 16.09 56.57
CA GLU A 40 -22.64 16.51 56.18
C GLU A 40 -23.15 17.55 57.23
N ILE A 41 -24.26 18.26 56.93
CA ILE A 41 -25.19 19.01 57.83
C ILE A 41 -25.17 20.56 57.74
N ARG A 42 -26.17 21.09 57.00
CA ARG A 42 -27.38 21.86 57.42
C ARG A 42 -27.32 23.19 58.23
N GLU A 43 -28.13 24.16 57.76
CA GLU A 43 -28.86 25.27 58.45
C GLU A 43 -28.05 26.40 59.13
N ALA A 44 -28.50 27.65 59.33
CA ALA A 44 -29.60 28.54 58.93
C ALA A 44 -29.28 29.93 59.56
N ASN A 45 -30.17 30.93 59.37
CA ASN A 45 -30.29 32.25 60.03
C ASN A 45 -29.91 33.42 59.08
N SER A 46 -30.66 34.52 58.96
CA SER A 46 -31.77 35.08 59.74
C SER A 46 -32.47 36.20 58.94
N ALA A 47 -33.78 36.37 59.14
CA ALA A 47 -34.56 37.57 58.79
C ALA A 47 -34.16 38.78 59.69
N PRO A 48 -34.64 40.04 59.45
CA PRO A 48 -36.04 40.40 59.72
C PRO A 48 -36.72 41.39 58.75
N GLU A 49 -38.05 41.40 58.87
CA GLU A 49 -39.12 42.25 58.35
C GLU A 49 -38.93 43.76 58.64
N PRO A 50 -39.69 44.66 57.96
CA PRO A 50 -40.88 45.17 58.66
C PRO A 50 -42.15 45.33 57.80
N ALA A 51 -43.27 45.23 58.52
CA ALA A 51 -44.66 45.37 58.12
C ALA A 51 -45.08 46.80 57.72
N TYR A 52 -46.07 46.89 56.83
CA TYR A 52 -47.14 47.91 56.86
C TYR A 52 -48.42 47.32 56.22
N ASP A 53 -49.51 47.35 57.00
CA ASP A 53 -50.89 47.14 56.58
C ASP A 53 -51.42 48.37 55.83
N GLU A 54 -52.16 48.17 54.74
CA GLU A 54 -53.31 49.02 54.42
C GLU A 54 -54.40 48.24 53.68
N GLN A 55 -55.60 48.35 54.24
CA GLN A 55 -56.82 47.62 53.93
C GLN A 55 -57.63 48.41 52.89
N LEU A 56 -58.12 47.78 51.80
CA LEU A 56 -59.35 48.25 51.13
C LEU A 56 -60.09 47.15 50.38
N ASP A 57 -61.31 46.91 50.86
CA ASP A 57 -62.38 46.09 50.26
C ASP A 57 -62.81 46.59 48.88
N SER A 58 -63.14 45.66 47.97
CA SER A 58 -64.53 45.36 47.58
C SER A 58 -64.65 44.84 46.13
N HIS A 59 -65.36 43.72 46.03
CA HIS A 59 -66.15 43.25 44.88
C HIS A 59 -65.51 43.22 43.48
N ILE A 60 -65.31 42.01 42.93
CA ILE A 60 -65.78 41.60 41.58
C ILE A 60 -65.72 40.05 41.47
N ASP A 61 -66.92 39.47 41.44
CA ASP A 61 -67.38 38.29 40.67
C ASP A 61 -66.60 36.95 40.67
N SER A 62 -66.97 36.05 41.60
CA SER A 62 -66.54 34.64 41.68
C SER A 62 -67.10 33.72 40.58
N ARG A 63 -67.30 34.21 39.35
CA ARG A 63 -67.75 33.38 38.21
C ARG A 63 -66.76 33.29 37.05
N ALA A 64 -65.63 34.00 37.11
CA ALA A 64 -64.59 33.96 36.07
C ALA A 64 -63.46 32.94 36.33
N THR A 65 -63.33 32.39 37.54
CA THR A 65 -62.21 31.51 37.93
C THR A 65 -62.47 30.00 37.76
N LEU A 66 -63.65 29.59 37.28
CA LEU A 66 -63.96 28.18 36.99
C LEU A 66 -63.91 27.80 35.50
N VAL A 67 -63.65 28.75 34.61
CA VAL A 67 -63.42 28.49 33.16
C VAL A 67 -61.94 28.60 32.79
N ALA A 68 -61.11 29.24 33.63
CA ALA A 68 -59.68 29.37 33.39
C ALA A 68 -58.83 28.17 33.88
N SER A 69 -59.35 27.33 34.79
CA SER A 69 -58.59 26.18 35.33
C SER A 69 -58.69 24.90 34.51
N ASN A 70 -59.62 24.80 33.56
CA ASN A 70 -59.73 23.63 32.68
C ASN A 70 -58.85 23.73 31.42
N ASN A 71 -58.27 24.90 31.12
CA ASN A 71 -57.38 25.09 29.97
C ASN A 71 -55.88 25.07 30.31
N ILE A 72 -55.49 24.96 31.59
CA ILE A 72 -54.07 24.86 31.98
C ILE A 72 -53.60 23.40 31.95
N ASN A 73 -54.50 22.44 32.21
CA ASN A 73 -54.15 21.01 32.17
C ASN A 73 -54.07 20.44 30.74
N ASP A 74 -54.75 21.05 29.76
CA ASP A 74 -54.62 20.68 28.34
C ASP A 74 -53.39 21.33 27.66
N ALA A 75 -52.84 22.41 28.25
CA ALA A 75 -51.64 23.09 27.74
C ALA A 75 -50.32 22.51 28.30
N ILE A 76 -50.36 21.73 29.38
CA ILE A 76 -49.19 21.06 29.98
C ILE A 76 -49.06 19.60 29.50
N GLY A 77 -50.09 19.04 28.86
CA GLY A 77 -50.11 17.67 28.32
C GLY A 77 -49.66 17.50 26.86
N SER A 78 -49.38 18.58 26.12
CA SER A 78 -49.18 18.52 24.64
C SER A 78 -47.87 19.12 24.12
N THR A 79 -46.83 19.20 24.95
CA THR A 79 -45.44 19.47 24.51
C THR A 79 -44.48 18.35 24.88
N ALA A 80 -44.99 17.10 24.96
CA ALA A 80 -44.19 15.98 24.51
C ALA A 80 -44.02 16.12 23.00
N THR A 81 -43.09 16.99 22.58
CA THR A 81 -42.46 16.93 21.27
C THR A 81 -42.09 15.47 21.07
N SER A 82 -42.89 14.73 20.32
CA SER A 82 -42.49 13.40 19.88
C SER A 82 -41.29 13.66 18.98
N LEU A 83 -40.11 13.59 19.60
CA LEU A 83 -38.86 13.35 18.89
C LEU A 83 -39.18 12.12 18.08
N VAL A 84 -39.44 12.30 16.78
CA VAL A 84 -39.55 11.20 15.83
C VAL A 84 -38.23 10.47 15.91
N ALA A 85 -38.18 9.48 16.80
CA ALA A 85 -36.99 8.74 17.10
C ALA A 85 -36.60 8.03 15.81
N SER A 86 -35.38 8.27 15.35
CA SER A 86 -34.87 7.58 14.16
C SER A 86 -34.98 6.07 14.42
N SER A 87 -35.58 5.33 13.48
CA SER A 87 -35.66 3.87 13.59
C SER A 87 -34.25 3.30 13.87
N PRO A 88 -34.09 2.33 14.79
CA PRO A 88 -32.80 1.70 15.08
C PRO A 88 -32.09 1.21 13.81
N PHE A 89 -32.85 0.72 12.83
CA PHE A 89 -32.34 0.29 11.53
C PHE A 89 -31.71 1.44 10.72
N THR A 90 -32.32 2.63 10.75
CA THR A 90 -31.78 3.82 10.09
C THR A 90 -30.48 4.29 10.75
N LEU A 91 -30.40 4.23 12.08
CA LEU A 91 -29.18 4.56 12.83
C LEU A 91 -28.03 3.59 12.50
N PHE A 92 -28.35 2.29 12.43
CA PHE A 92 -27.41 1.27 12.01
C PHE A 92 -26.90 1.49 10.58
N LEU A 93 -27.81 1.74 9.62
CA LEU A 93 -27.44 2.04 8.24
C LEU A 93 -26.59 3.30 8.12
N GLN A 94 -26.89 4.33 8.92
CA GLN A 94 -26.09 5.56 8.96
C GLN A 94 -24.66 5.28 9.39
N TRP A 95 -24.49 4.51 10.47
CA TRP A 95 -23.18 4.16 11.01
C TRP A 95 -22.35 3.40 9.98
N ILE A 96 -22.93 2.33 9.42
CA ILE A 96 -22.24 1.48 8.44
C ILE A 96 -21.88 2.26 7.19
N THR A 97 -22.78 3.12 6.69
CA THR A 97 -22.52 3.91 5.49
C THR A 97 -21.31 4.82 5.69
N TYR A 98 -21.24 5.56 6.80
CA TYR A 98 -20.11 6.44 7.06
C TYR A 98 -18.84 5.66 7.32
N ALA A 99 -18.90 4.60 8.12
CA ALA A 99 -17.76 3.75 8.39
C ALA A 99 -17.18 3.17 7.09
N LEU A 100 -18.00 2.57 6.23
CA LEU A 100 -17.56 1.96 4.98
C LEU A 100 -16.97 2.98 4.01
N TRP A 101 -17.54 4.18 3.88
CA TRP A 101 -16.92 5.23 3.06
C TRP A 101 -15.57 5.70 3.61
N GLY A 102 -15.44 5.85 4.94
CA GLY A 102 -14.17 6.16 5.58
C GLY A 102 -13.13 5.06 5.36
N TRP A 103 -13.52 3.81 5.58
CA TRP A 103 -12.66 2.63 5.37
C TRP A 103 -12.29 2.41 3.91
N ALA A 104 -13.17 2.73 2.95
CA ALA A 104 -12.82 2.67 1.53
C ALA A 104 -11.86 3.79 1.12
N LEU A 105 -12.00 4.99 1.72
CA LEU A 105 -11.16 6.14 1.42
C LEU A 105 -9.74 6.01 2.00
N LEU A 106 -9.55 5.26 3.08
CA LEU A 106 -8.25 5.03 3.70
C LEU A 106 -7.24 4.31 2.76
N PRO A 107 -7.49 3.10 2.23
CA PRO A 107 -6.59 2.47 1.27
C PRO A 107 -6.51 3.26 -0.03
N LEU A 108 -7.60 3.93 -0.45
CA LEU A 108 -7.58 4.82 -1.60
C LEU A 108 -6.60 5.98 -1.41
N SER A 109 -6.51 6.57 -0.20
CA SER A 109 -5.56 7.65 0.08
C SER A 109 -4.11 7.22 -0.05
N MET A 110 -3.78 6.02 0.42
CA MET A 110 -2.42 5.46 0.28
C MET A 110 -2.12 5.14 -1.19
N LEU A 111 -3.10 4.60 -1.92
CA LEU A 111 -2.95 4.32 -3.34
C LEU A 111 -2.75 5.62 -4.16
N ILE A 112 -3.46 6.71 -3.83
CA ILE A 112 -3.27 8.02 -4.47
C ILE A 112 -1.85 8.52 -4.25
N LEU A 113 -1.29 8.39 -3.05
CA LEU A 113 0.09 8.79 -2.76
C LEU A 113 1.11 7.96 -3.55
N LEU A 114 0.92 6.64 -3.63
CA LEU A 114 1.77 5.75 -4.42
C LEU A 114 1.70 6.07 -5.91
N VAL A 115 0.49 6.22 -6.45
CA VAL A 115 0.28 6.62 -7.85
C VAL A 115 0.94 7.97 -8.14
N SER A 116 0.76 8.96 -7.27
CA SER A 116 1.37 10.28 -7.44
C SER A 116 2.89 10.18 -7.43
N THR A 117 3.45 9.40 -6.51
CA THR A 117 4.91 9.17 -6.43
C THR A 117 5.42 8.49 -7.67
N TYR A 118 4.76 7.44 -8.16
CA TYR A 118 5.14 6.73 -9.37
C TYR A 118 5.19 7.64 -10.60
N TYR A 119 4.12 8.39 -10.87
CA TYR A 119 4.04 9.20 -12.09
C TYR A 119 4.91 10.47 -12.06
N ILE A 120 5.34 10.93 -10.88
CA ILE A 120 6.15 12.15 -10.73
C ILE A 120 7.63 11.83 -10.50
N LYS A 121 7.94 10.89 -9.59
CA LYS A 121 9.32 10.47 -9.30
C LYS A 121 9.83 9.42 -10.30
N GLY A 122 8.94 8.63 -10.90
CA GLY A 122 9.27 7.56 -11.86
C GLY A 122 9.48 6.18 -11.23
N ASP A 123 9.52 6.09 -9.91
CA ASP A 123 9.75 4.86 -9.16
C ASP A 123 9.17 4.95 -7.74
N VAL A 124 8.50 3.87 -7.30
CA VAL A 124 7.96 3.70 -5.94
C VAL A 124 8.65 2.59 -5.14
N GLY A 125 9.67 1.93 -5.70
CA GLY A 125 10.29 0.74 -5.15
C GLY A 125 9.39 -0.50 -5.20
N THR A 126 9.90 -1.61 -4.69
CA THR A 126 9.20 -2.91 -4.64
C THR A 126 8.18 -2.93 -3.50
N ASP A 127 7.03 -2.27 -3.68
CA ASP A 127 6.00 -2.24 -2.65
C ASP A 127 4.88 -3.26 -2.91
N GLU A 128 5.01 -4.47 -2.32
CA GLU A 128 3.96 -5.50 -2.31
C GLU A 128 2.61 -4.96 -1.79
N PHE A 129 2.67 -3.88 -1.02
CA PHE A 129 1.51 -3.20 -0.46
C PHE A 129 0.52 -2.70 -1.53
N VAL A 130 0.95 -2.40 -2.76
CA VAL A 130 0.08 -1.93 -3.85
C VAL A 130 -1.07 -2.92 -4.13
N ILE A 131 -0.79 -4.23 -4.11
CA ILE A 131 -1.80 -5.27 -4.40
C ILE A 131 -2.85 -5.30 -3.28
N TYR A 132 -2.42 -5.22 -2.02
CA TYR A 132 -3.32 -5.21 -0.86
C TYR A 132 -4.22 -3.98 -0.85
N LEU A 133 -3.71 -2.81 -1.26
CA LEU A 133 -4.50 -1.59 -1.38
C LEU A 133 -5.58 -1.72 -2.46
N ILE A 134 -5.21 -2.22 -3.65
CA ILE A 134 -6.16 -2.46 -4.75
C ILE A 134 -7.25 -3.44 -4.31
N ALA A 135 -6.86 -4.58 -3.71
CA ALA A 135 -7.80 -5.58 -3.23
C ALA A 135 -8.77 -5.01 -2.18
N SER A 136 -8.26 -4.23 -1.23
CA SER A 136 -9.07 -3.59 -0.19
C SER A 136 -10.12 -2.64 -0.78
N ILE A 137 -9.76 -1.84 -1.78
CA ILE A 137 -10.67 -0.91 -2.45
C ILE A 137 -11.76 -1.68 -3.22
N LEU A 138 -11.39 -2.76 -3.93
CA LEU A 138 -12.33 -3.59 -4.68
C LEU A 138 -13.39 -4.25 -3.79
N VAL A 139 -13.07 -4.51 -2.52
CA VAL A 139 -14.03 -5.05 -1.55
C VAL A 139 -14.83 -3.94 -0.85
N LEU A 140 -14.16 -2.91 -0.32
CA LEU A 140 -14.80 -1.90 0.52
C LEU A 140 -15.66 -0.92 -0.27
N ALA A 141 -15.25 -0.53 -1.48
CA ALA A 141 -15.98 0.47 -2.26
C ALA A 141 -17.39 -0.03 -2.68
N PRO A 142 -17.57 -1.25 -3.22
CA PRO A 142 -18.91 -1.76 -3.52
C PRO A 142 -19.79 -1.87 -2.26
N LEU A 143 -19.23 -2.31 -1.13
CA LEU A 143 -19.97 -2.39 0.13
C LEU A 143 -20.43 -0.99 0.60
N ALA A 144 -19.56 0.02 0.50
CA ALA A 144 -19.90 1.40 0.81
C ALA A 144 -21.03 1.92 -0.08
N MET A 145 -21.00 1.61 -1.39
CA MET A 145 -22.05 2.00 -2.34
C MET A 145 -23.38 1.35 -2.02
N VAL A 146 -23.39 0.05 -1.72
CA VAL A 146 -24.61 -0.68 -1.36
C VAL A 146 -25.21 -0.12 -0.06
N ALA A 147 -24.39 0.10 0.96
CA ALA A 147 -24.84 0.70 2.21
C ALA A 147 -25.42 2.11 1.98
N ASP A 148 -24.73 2.96 1.21
CA ASP A 148 -25.21 4.32 0.89
C ASP A 148 -26.51 4.31 0.07
N HIS A 149 -26.67 3.33 -0.84
CA HIS A 149 -27.90 3.16 -1.60
C HIS A 149 -29.11 2.89 -0.70
N PHE A 150 -28.95 2.04 0.32
CA PHE A 150 -30.02 1.77 1.28
C PHE A 150 -30.23 2.93 2.27
N TYR A 151 -29.14 3.53 2.76
CA TYR A 151 -29.22 4.63 3.70
C TYR A 151 -29.83 5.89 3.09
N SER A 152 -29.44 6.27 1.86
CA SER A 152 -29.90 7.49 1.19
C SER A 152 -31.41 7.54 0.96
N LYS A 153 -32.08 6.37 0.85
CA LYS A 153 -33.55 6.27 0.77
C LYS A 153 -34.24 6.60 2.09
N SER A 154 -33.58 6.30 3.19
CA SER A 154 -34.11 6.41 4.56
C SER A 154 -33.44 7.53 5.36
N GLU A 155 -32.62 8.37 4.71
CA GLU A 155 -31.79 9.37 5.39
C GLU A 155 -32.68 10.50 5.95
N PRO A 156 -32.73 10.67 7.28
CA PRO A 156 -33.59 11.66 7.92
C PRO A 156 -33.06 13.07 7.64
N GLN A 157 -33.98 13.99 7.34
CA GLN A 157 -33.67 15.41 7.14
C GLN A 157 -34.71 16.25 7.90
N PRO A 158 -34.33 17.03 8.93
CA PRO A 158 -32.99 17.19 9.52
C PRO A 158 -32.56 16.02 10.44
N LYS A 159 -31.24 15.84 10.61
CA LYS A 159 -30.67 14.85 11.55
C LYS A 159 -30.85 15.34 13.00
N LYS A 160 -31.51 14.54 13.85
CA LYS A 160 -31.79 14.83 15.26
C LYS A 160 -31.54 13.58 16.13
N GLY A 161 -31.38 13.77 17.44
CA GLY A 161 -31.20 12.66 18.41
C GLY A 161 -29.96 11.81 18.09
N GLY A 162 -30.09 10.48 18.14
CA GLY A 162 -28.98 9.56 17.86
C GLY A 162 -28.33 9.74 16.48
N SER A 163 -29.11 10.10 15.46
CA SER A 163 -28.58 10.37 14.11
C SER A 163 -27.60 11.54 14.10
N LEU A 164 -27.82 12.57 14.94
CA LEU A 164 -26.91 13.71 15.09
C LEU A 164 -25.57 13.27 15.71
N VAL A 165 -25.61 12.40 16.73
CA VAL A 165 -24.42 11.90 17.43
C VAL A 165 -23.54 11.10 16.46
N ILE A 166 -24.14 10.17 15.71
CA ILE A 166 -23.41 9.34 14.73
C ILE A 166 -22.76 10.19 13.64
N MET A 167 -23.48 11.21 13.17
CA MET A 167 -22.96 12.19 12.21
C MET A 167 -21.76 12.94 12.77
N LEU A 168 -21.85 13.44 14.01
CA LEU A 168 -20.78 14.20 14.65
C LEU A 168 -19.51 13.37 14.78
N ILE A 169 -19.62 12.12 15.27
CA ILE A 169 -18.47 11.22 15.48
C ILE A 169 -17.68 11.04 14.17
N HIS A 170 -18.36 10.65 13.10
CA HIS A 170 -17.70 10.41 11.81
C HIS A 170 -17.20 11.71 11.18
N ALA A 171 -17.97 12.80 11.26
CA ALA A 171 -17.55 14.09 10.74
C ALA A 171 -16.25 14.58 11.40
N VAL A 172 -16.13 14.45 12.73
CA VAL A 172 -14.91 14.81 13.46
C VAL A 172 -13.73 13.94 13.00
N ILE A 173 -13.91 12.62 12.91
CA ILE A 173 -12.86 11.71 12.43
C ILE A 173 -12.41 12.12 11.01
N PHE A 174 -13.34 12.36 10.10
CA PHE A 174 -13.02 12.76 8.72
C PHE A 174 -12.34 14.13 8.63
N VAL A 175 -12.73 15.08 9.49
CA VAL A 175 -12.06 16.39 9.60
C VAL A 175 -10.62 16.20 10.05
N LEU A 176 -10.36 15.36 11.05
CA LEU A 176 -9.00 15.10 11.53
C LEU A 176 -8.12 14.48 10.45
N PHE A 177 -8.62 13.47 9.72
CA PHE A 177 -7.89 12.90 8.58
C PHE A 177 -7.66 13.92 7.46
N GLY A 178 -8.71 14.63 7.03
CA GLY A 178 -8.61 15.63 5.97
C GLY A 178 -7.64 16.76 6.31
N LEU A 179 -7.69 17.26 7.55
CA LEU A 179 -6.75 18.27 8.05
C LEU A 179 -5.31 17.75 8.04
N GLY A 180 -5.08 16.50 8.45
CA GLY A 180 -3.77 15.86 8.36
C GLY A 180 -3.19 15.91 6.95
N PHE A 181 -3.97 15.56 5.93
CA PHE A 181 -3.53 15.62 4.53
C PHE A 181 -3.29 17.04 4.01
N PHE A 182 -4.08 18.04 4.45
CA PHE A 182 -3.78 19.44 4.10
C PHE A 182 -2.49 19.93 4.77
N ILE A 183 -2.23 19.55 6.02
CA ILE A 183 -0.96 19.85 6.69
C ILE A 183 0.21 19.18 5.94
N SER A 184 0.09 17.91 5.57
CA SER A 184 1.08 17.19 4.75
C SER A 184 1.33 17.88 3.42
N THR A 185 0.28 18.43 2.78
CA THR A 185 0.39 19.20 1.54
C THR A 185 1.29 20.42 1.74
N VAL A 186 1.05 21.21 2.78
CA VAL A 186 1.83 22.44 3.06
C VAL A 186 3.30 22.09 3.34
N PHE A 187 3.56 21.09 4.18
CA PHE A 187 4.94 20.65 4.45
C PHE A 187 5.65 20.14 3.20
N ALA A 188 4.95 19.38 2.36
CA ALA A 188 5.49 18.87 1.12
C ALA A 188 5.82 20.00 0.13
N VAL A 189 4.99 21.05 0.05
CA VAL A 189 5.29 22.25 -0.75
C VAL A 189 6.54 22.97 -0.23
N ILE A 190 6.65 23.17 1.09
CA ILE A 190 7.83 23.81 1.69
C ILE A 190 9.09 22.98 1.38
N ASN A 191 9.03 21.67 1.57
CA ASN A 191 10.15 20.77 1.28
C ASN A 191 10.51 20.75 -0.21
N ALA A 192 9.54 20.86 -1.11
CA ALA A 192 9.79 20.96 -2.55
C ALA A 192 10.55 22.24 -2.89
N VAL A 193 10.21 23.36 -2.26
CA VAL A 193 10.89 24.67 -2.47
C VAL A 193 12.30 24.66 -1.88
N MET A 194 12.52 23.97 -0.76
CA MET A 194 13.82 23.89 -0.10
C MET A 194 14.76 22.83 -0.71
N SER A 195 14.24 21.88 -1.49
CA SER A 195 15.04 20.81 -2.10
C SER A 195 15.91 21.35 -3.23
N SER A 196 17.23 21.15 -3.14
CA SER A 196 18.20 21.63 -4.12
C SER A 196 18.54 20.63 -5.23
N SER A 197 18.15 19.36 -5.11
CA SER A 197 18.56 18.31 -6.05
C SER A 197 17.46 17.35 -6.50
N SER A 198 16.38 17.18 -5.72
CA SER A 198 15.29 16.25 -6.08
C SER A 198 13.96 16.66 -5.40
N PRO A 199 13.23 17.64 -5.96
CA PRO A 199 11.94 18.06 -5.41
C PRO A 199 10.77 17.12 -5.75
N GLU A 200 10.96 16.13 -6.64
CA GLU A 200 9.91 15.31 -7.24
C GLU A 200 9.09 14.55 -6.19
N GLN A 201 9.77 13.98 -5.18
CA GLN A 201 9.09 13.27 -4.10
C GLN A 201 8.18 14.21 -3.30
N SER A 202 8.67 15.40 -2.96
CA SER A 202 7.91 16.41 -2.23
C SER A 202 6.73 16.93 -3.06
N ILE A 203 6.92 17.15 -4.36
CA ILE A 203 5.85 17.53 -5.28
C ILE A 203 4.78 16.43 -5.35
N ALA A 204 5.19 15.17 -5.44
CA ALA A 204 4.26 14.04 -5.48
C ALA A 204 3.42 13.92 -4.21
N ILE A 205 4.05 14.05 -3.04
CA ILE A 205 3.35 14.05 -1.75
C ILE A 205 2.40 15.25 -1.66
N ALA A 206 2.80 16.43 -2.14
CA ALA A 206 1.96 17.62 -2.13
C ALA A 206 0.69 17.41 -2.96
N ILE A 207 0.83 16.96 -4.21
CA ILE A 207 -0.32 16.72 -5.11
C ILE A 207 -1.21 15.61 -4.55
N GLY A 208 -0.63 14.47 -4.17
CA GLY A 208 -1.39 13.34 -3.66
C GLY A 208 -2.15 13.67 -2.37
N SER A 209 -1.48 14.33 -1.41
CA SER A 209 -2.11 14.75 -0.15
C SER A 209 -3.20 15.79 -0.37
N PHE A 210 -3.01 16.73 -1.31
CA PHE A 210 -4.04 17.73 -1.64
C PHE A 210 -5.31 17.08 -2.18
N VAL A 211 -5.17 16.15 -3.14
CA VAL A 211 -6.30 15.40 -3.71
C VAL A 211 -7.01 14.60 -2.64
N VAL A 212 -6.29 13.91 -1.77
CA VAL A 212 -6.88 13.17 -0.64
C VAL A 212 -7.63 14.10 0.32
N GLY A 213 -7.05 15.25 0.65
CA GLY A 213 -7.70 16.28 1.48
C GLY A 213 -9.05 16.73 0.89
N LEU A 214 -9.12 16.91 -0.44
CA LEU A 214 -10.38 17.21 -1.13
C LEU A 214 -11.39 16.07 -1.07
N LEU A 215 -10.97 14.81 -1.17
CA LEU A 215 -11.87 13.66 -1.03
C LEU A 215 -12.44 13.54 0.39
N TYR A 216 -11.62 13.77 1.42
CA TYR A 216 -12.12 13.84 2.81
C TYR A 216 -13.07 15.03 3.01
N LEU A 217 -12.79 16.18 2.39
CA LEU A 217 -13.70 17.33 2.41
C LEU A 217 -15.07 16.99 1.79
N LEU A 218 -15.08 16.29 0.65
CA LEU A 218 -16.31 15.79 0.03
C LEU A 218 -17.06 14.82 0.95
N LEU A 219 -16.35 13.93 1.65
CA LEU A 219 -16.94 12.99 2.60
C LEU A 219 -17.55 13.72 3.82
N ILE A 220 -16.91 14.76 4.32
CA ILE A 220 -17.45 15.63 5.38
C ILE A 220 -18.72 16.32 4.90
N ILE A 221 -18.71 16.90 3.69
CA ILE A 221 -19.89 17.56 3.10
C ILE A 221 -21.05 16.56 2.98
N ARG A 222 -20.80 15.35 2.48
CA ARG A 222 -21.80 14.26 2.40
C ARG A 222 -22.37 13.88 3.77
N THR A 223 -21.52 13.89 4.80
CA THR A 223 -21.90 13.51 6.18
C THR A 223 -22.75 14.60 6.84
N ILE A 224 -22.34 15.88 6.77
CA ILE A 224 -23.00 16.98 7.47
C ILE A 224 -24.19 17.53 6.69
N LYS A 225 -24.01 17.82 5.40
CA LYS A 225 -25.02 18.45 4.53
C LYS A 225 -25.22 17.64 3.24
N PRO A 226 -25.91 16.50 3.31
CA PRO A 226 -26.16 15.66 2.13
C PRO A 226 -26.96 16.36 1.03
N ASN A 227 -27.68 17.44 1.37
CA ASN A 227 -28.44 18.24 0.41
C ASN A 227 -27.61 19.33 -0.30
N LEU A 228 -26.38 19.63 0.13
CA LEU A 228 -25.55 20.64 -0.52
C LEU A 228 -25.15 20.24 -1.95
N LEU A 229 -24.98 18.92 -2.17
CA LEU A 229 -24.66 18.34 -3.46
C LEU A 229 -25.90 17.84 -4.21
N GLN A 230 -27.12 18.08 -3.71
CA GLN A 230 -28.33 17.60 -4.37
C GLN A 230 -28.74 18.55 -5.48
N PHE A 231 -28.55 18.11 -6.72
CA PHE A 231 -29.31 18.66 -7.84
C PHE A 231 -30.78 18.27 -7.65
N LYS A 232 -31.70 19.17 -8.04
CA LYS A 232 -33.17 19.13 -7.84
C LYS A 232 -33.84 17.79 -8.21
N THR A 233 -33.17 16.94 -8.98
CA THR A 233 -33.66 15.65 -9.51
C THR A 233 -32.94 14.41 -8.93
N MET A 234 -31.83 14.57 -8.21
CA MET A 234 -31.00 13.44 -7.77
C MET A 234 -30.55 13.60 -6.30
N ARG A 235 -31.29 12.93 -5.41
CA ARG A 235 -30.94 12.82 -3.99
C ARG A 235 -29.69 11.92 -3.85
N ALA A 236 -28.60 12.45 -3.28
CA ALA A 236 -27.33 11.76 -2.95
C ALA A 236 -26.51 11.08 -4.07
N ARG A 237 -27.01 10.96 -5.32
CA ARG A 237 -26.29 10.32 -6.44
C ARG A 237 -24.98 11.00 -6.88
N PRO A 238 -24.81 12.34 -6.88
CA PRO A 238 -23.61 12.94 -7.46
C PRO A 238 -22.34 12.67 -6.63
N PHE A 239 -22.46 12.57 -5.30
CA PHE A 239 -21.34 12.17 -4.44
C PHE A 239 -20.84 10.77 -4.79
N VAL A 240 -21.75 9.80 -4.85
CA VAL A 240 -21.42 8.40 -5.17
C VAL A 240 -20.81 8.30 -6.56
N LEU A 241 -21.37 8.99 -7.55
CA LEU A 241 -20.83 9.01 -8.92
C LEU A 241 -19.43 9.63 -8.98
N LEU A 242 -19.19 10.73 -8.27
CA LEU A 242 -17.86 11.36 -8.17
C LEU A 242 -16.87 10.40 -7.50
N MET A 243 -17.24 9.76 -6.40
CA MET A 243 -16.39 8.78 -5.72
C MET A 243 -16.08 7.57 -6.60
N ILE A 244 -17.06 7.04 -7.34
CA ILE A 244 -16.84 5.96 -8.32
C ILE A 244 -15.84 6.42 -9.39
N PHE A 245 -16.02 7.63 -9.92
CA PHE A 245 -15.10 8.18 -10.91
C PHE A 245 -13.68 8.31 -10.35
N ALA A 246 -13.53 8.86 -9.14
CA ALA A 246 -12.23 8.99 -8.48
C ALA A 246 -11.56 7.61 -8.24
N ILE A 247 -12.32 6.64 -7.72
CA ILE A 247 -11.83 5.28 -7.46
C ILE A 247 -11.41 4.61 -8.76
N THR A 248 -12.25 4.62 -9.79
CA THR A 248 -11.96 3.97 -11.08
C THR A 248 -10.77 4.62 -11.79
N LEU A 249 -10.64 5.95 -11.73
CA LEU A 249 -9.49 6.68 -12.25
C LEU A 249 -8.20 6.25 -11.53
N VAL A 250 -8.18 6.27 -10.20
CA VAL A 250 -6.99 5.91 -9.41
C VAL A 250 -6.62 4.44 -9.61
N LEU A 251 -7.60 3.53 -9.63
CA LEU A 251 -7.35 2.10 -9.89
C LEU A 251 -6.74 1.89 -11.28
N SER A 252 -7.25 2.57 -12.30
CA SER A 252 -6.71 2.47 -13.66
C SER A 252 -5.26 2.96 -13.71
N LEU A 253 -4.96 4.08 -13.07
CA LEU A 253 -3.60 4.63 -12.97
C LEU A 253 -2.67 3.71 -12.16
N ALA A 254 -3.15 3.10 -11.09
CA ALA A 254 -2.40 2.17 -10.26
C ALA A 254 -2.02 0.89 -11.02
N ILE A 255 -2.97 0.32 -11.77
CA ILE A 255 -2.74 -0.87 -12.59
C ILE A 255 -1.73 -0.56 -13.71
N ALA A 256 -1.88 0.58 -14.38
CA ALA A 256 -0.98 0.97 -15.47
C ALA A 256 0.43 1.36 -15.01
N GLY A 257 0.59 1.77 -13.75
CA GLY A 257 1.85 2.27 -13.19
C GLY A 257 2.46 1.34 -12.13
N PRO A 258 2.27 1.64 -10.83
CA PRO A 258 2.98 0.96 -9.73
C PRO A 258 2.75 -0.56 -9.70
N MET A 259 1.56 -1.05 -10.04
CA MET A 259 1.30 -2.49 -10.10
C MET A 259 2.09 -3.18 -11.22
N LYS A 260 2.16 -2.56 -12.41
CA LYS A 260 2.94 -3.06 -13.54
C LYS A 260 4.43 -3.07 -13.19
N GLN A 261 4.93 -2.03 -12.54
CA GLN A 261 6.31 -1.98 -12.06
C GLN A 261 6.61 -3.14 -11.11
N TYR A 262 5.74 -3.39 -10.12
CA TYR A 262 5.89 -4.50 -9.19
C TYR A 262 6.02 -5.86 -9.89
N PHE A 263 5.16 -6.14 -10.87
CA PHE A 263 5.23 -7.41 -11.61
C PHE A 263 6.50 -7.52 -12.45
N ASN A 264 6.94 -6.43 -13.07
CA ASN A 264 8.15 -6.41 -13.86
C ASN A 264 9.38 -6.70 -12.98
N GLU A 265 9.52 -6.04 -11.83
CA GLU A 265 10.62 -6.28 -10.91
C GLU A 265 10.56 -7.67 -10.27
N ARG A 266 9.36 -8.21 -10.04
CA ARG A 266 9.20 -9.60 -9.61
C ARG A 266 9.70 -10.58 -10.67
N ASN A 267 9.41 -10.33 -11.94
CA ASN A 267 9.90 -11.15 -13.05
C ASN A 267 11.42 -11.05 -13.18
N ASP A 268 11.99 -9.84 -13.07
CA ASP A 268 13.45 -9.63 -13.07
C ASP A 268 14.11 -10.44 -11.94
N ARG A 269 13.59 -10.39 -10.71
CA ARG A 269 14.09 -11.23 -9.59
C ARG A 269 13.99 -12.73 -9.86
N LEU A 270 12.91 -13.17 -10.50
CA LEU A 270 12.72 -14.59 -10.86
C LEU A 270 13.77 -15.02 -11.90
N ILE A 271 14.06 -14.16 -12.88
CA ILE A 271 15.11 -14.38 -13.87
C ILE A 271 16.48 -14.41 -13.17
N GLU A 272 16.80 -13.41 -12.35
CA GLU A 272 18.08 -13.32 -11.64
C GLU A 272 18.35 -14.56 -10.78
N SER A 273 17.33 -15.08 -10.10
CA SER A 273 17.46 -16.20 -9.17
C SER A 273 17.58 -17.56 -9.85
N TYR A 274 16.83 -17.79 -10.94
CA TYR A 274 16.63 -19.14 -11.49
C TYR A 274 17.12 -19.35 -12.92
N LEU A 275 17.62 -18.31 -13.61
CA LEU A 275 18.10 -18.46 -14.99
C LEU A 275 19.31 -19.41 -15.08
N ASN A 276 20.21 -19.39 -14.10
CA ASN A 276 21.33 -20.34 -14.07
C ASN A 276 20.85 -21.79 -13.83
N ASP A 277 19.77 -21.99 -13.08
CA ASP A 277 19.21 -23.33 -12.86
C ASP A 277 18.61 -23.92 -14.14
N VAL A 278 18.05 -23.08 -15.02
CA VAL A 278 17.65 -23.49 -16.39
C VAL A 278 18.88 -24.00 -17.16
N ASN A 279 20.01 -23.30 -17.08
CA ASN A 279 21.26 -23.72 -17.73
C ASN A 279 21.78 -25.06 -17.20
N VAL A 280 21.73 -25.26 -15.88
CA VAL A 280 22.08 -26.54 -15.25
C VAL A 280 21.14 -27.65 -15.71
N ALA A 281 19.84 -27.39 -15.78
CA ALA A 281 18.84 -28.36 -16.23
C ALA A 281 19.03 -28.75 -17.70
N ILE A 282 19.40 -27.82 -18.59
CA ILE A 282 19.74 -28.12 -19.99
C ILE A 282 20.95 -29.05 -20.07
N SER A 283 21.99 -28.76 -19.28
CA SER A 283 23.20 -29.60 -19.25
C SER A 283 22.87 -31.02 -18.76
N LYS A 284 22.07 -31.14 -17.71
CA LYS A 284 21.59 -32.44 -17.21
C LYS A 284 20.74 -33.18 -18.23
N TYR A 285 19.83 -32.50 -18.92
CA TYR A 285 19.04 -33.10 -19.99
C TYR A 285 19.93 -33.66 -21.10
N TYR A 286 20.98 -32.92 -21.47
CA TYR A 286 21.95 -33.37 -22.45
C TYR A 286 22.70 -34.63 -21.97
N GLU A 287 23.14 -34.68 -20.71
CA GLU A 287 23.80 -35.87 -20.15
C GLU A 287 22.90 -37.12 -20.26
N GLU A 288 21.60 -36.96 -20.00
CA GLU A 288 20.64 -38.08 -20.01
C GLU A 288 20.18 -38.49 -21.42
N LYS A 289 19.97 -37.52 -22.32
CA LYS A 289 19.35 -37.75 -23.64
C LYS A 289 20.34 -37.70 -24.80
N GLN A 290 21.57 -37.24 -24.56
CA GLN A 290 22.62 -37.02 -25.56
C GLN A 290 22.18 -36.07 -26.70
N SER A 291 21.22 -35.20 -26.42
CA SER A 291 20.68 -34.20 -27.33
C SER A 291 20.22 -32.98 -26.56
N LEU A 292 20.35 -31.79 -27.16
CA LEU A 292 19.74 -30.58 -26.61
C LEU A 292 18.22 -30.67 -26.70
N PRO A 293 17.47 -30.20 -25.70
CA PRO A 293 16.00 -30.21 -25.72
C PRO A 293 15.47 -29.42 -26.92
N ASP A 294 14.33 -29.81 -27.51
CA ASP A 294 13.71 -29.00 -28.56
C ASP A 294 13.07 -27.74 -27.96
N SER A 295 12.59 -27.84 -26.72
CA SER A 295 12.01 -26.74 -25.95
C SER A 295 12.33 -26.83 -24.45
N LEU A 296 12.30 -25.70 -23.74
CA LEU A 296 12.50 -25.68 -22.28
C LEU A 296 11.44 -26.48 -21.50
N ASN A 297 10.30 -26.78 -22.11
CA ASN A 297 9.21 -27.55 -21.48
C ASN A 297 9.54 -29.05 -21.30
N GLU A 298 10.58 -29.55 -21.96
CA GLU A 298 11.04 -30.93 -21.80
C GLU A 298 11.94 -31.12 -20.57
N LEU A 299 12.35 -30.02 -19.94
CA LEU A 299 13.24 -30.05 -18.78
C LEU A 299 12.46 -30.49 -17.53
N SER A 300 13.00 -31.48 -16.81
CA SER A 300 12.50 -31.87 -15.50
C SER A 300 13.09 -30.95 -14.43
N VAL A 301 12.37 -29.87 -14.10
CA VAL A 301 12.83 -28.82 -13.19
C VAL A 301 11.91 -28.61 -11.98
N GLU A 302 12.43 -27.96 -10.95
CA GLU A 302 11.67 -27.54 -9.76
C GLU A 302 10.59 -26.48 -10.09
N SER A 303 9.64 -26.27 -9.18
CA SER A 303 8.45 -25.42 -9.40
C SER A 303 8.76 -23.99 -9.80
N GLU A 304 9.81 -23.40 -9.24
CA GLU A 304 10.21 -22.01 -9.40
C GLU A 304 10.89 -21.79 -10.74
N VAL A 305 11.76 -22.71 -11.15
CA VAL A 305 12.37 -22.76 -12.50
C VAL A 305 11.28 -23.00 -13.54
N LYS A 306 10.29 -23.86 -13.22
CA LYS A 306 9.14 -24.08 -14.08
C LYS A 306 8.29 -22.82 -14.24
N GLN A 307 8.11 -22.03 -13.19
CA GLN A 307 7.40 -20.75 -13.26
C GLN A 307 8.07 -19.79 -14.25
N LEU A 308 9.40 -19.75 -14.27
CA LEU A 308 10.19 -18.93 -15.20
C LEU A 308 9.93 -19.34 -16.67
N ILE A 309 9.87 -20.65 -16.93
CA ILE A 309 9.62 -21.23 -18.26
C ILE A 309 8.15 -21.03 -18.68
N ASP A 310 7.19 -21.40 -17.82
CA ASP A 310 5.76 -21.31 -18.09
C ASP A 310 5.30 -19.86 -18.31
N SER A 311 5.97 -18.90 -17.66
CA SER A 311 5.73 -17.46 -17.85
C SER A 311 6.39 -16.89 -19.12
N ASN A 312 7.07 -17.71 -19.91
CA ASN A 312 7.77 -17.35 -21.14
C ASN A 312 8.76 -16.18 -20.95
N LEU A 313 9.46 -16.17 -19.81
CA LEU A 313 10.43 -15.11 -19.47
C LEU A 313 11.82 -15.37 -20.08
N VAL A 314 12.05 -16.59 -20.58
CA VAL A 314 13.31 -17.01 -21.18
C VAL A 314 13.06 -17.57 -22.58
N LYS A 315 13.69 -16.97 -23.58
CA LYS A 315 13.74 -17.52 -24.94
C LYS A 315 14.95 -18.43 -25.08
N TYR A 316 14.73 -19.62 -25.60
CA TYR A 316 15.77 -20.60 -25.86
C TYR A 316 15.98 -20.78 -27.36
N GLU A 317 17.23 -20.76 -27.81
CA GLU A 317 17.59 -21.05 -29.19
C GLU A 317 18.83 -21.94 -29.27
N ARG A 318 18.75 -22.96 -30.13
CA ARG A 318 19.85 -23.86 -30.43
C ARG A 318 20.71 -23.28 -31.54
N LEU A 319 22.00 -23.14 -31.27
CA LEU A 319 22.97 -22.59 -32.23
C LEU A 319 23.79 -23.70 -32.93
N GLY A 320 23.56 -24.96 -32.55
CA GLY A 320 24.15 -26.15 -33.17
C GLY A 320 25.35 -26.71 -32.41
N SER A 321 25.95 -27.77 -32.94
CA SER A 321 27.20 -28.33 -32.42
C SER A 321 28.39 -27.53 -32.97
N SER A 322 29.40 -27.29 -32.14
CA SER A 322 30.66 -26.70 -32.56
C SER A 322 31.78 -27.34 -31.77
N GLY A 323 32.75 -27.86 -32.48
CA GLY A 323 33.86 -28.63 -31.95
C GLY A 323 34.35 -29.52 -33.08
N PRO A 324 35.61 -29.95 -33.08
CA PRO A 324 36.02 -31.00 -33.99
C PRO A 324 35.10 -32.19 -33.73
N SER A 325 34.35 -32.62 -34.74
CA SER A 325 33.81 -33.97 -34.72
C SER A 325 35.02 -34.84 -34.44
N LEU A 326 34.97 -35.66 -33.38
CA LEU A 326 35.88 -36.78 -33.22
C LEU A 326 35.59 -37.76 -34.36
N THR A 327 35.86 -37.35 -35.60
CA THR A 327 36.34 -38.25 -36.64
C THR A 327 37.53 -38.89 -35.97
N ILE A 328 37.32 -40.11 -35.51
CA ILE A 328 38.28 -40.96 -34.83
C ILE A 328 39.63 -40.62 -35.43
N ILE A 329 40.50 -40.02 -34.63
CA ILE A 329 41.90 -39.93 -35.01
C ILE A 329 42.34 -41.39 -35.00
N ASP A 330 42.25 -42.07 -36.15
CA ASP A 330 42.75 -43.44 -36.35
C ASP A 330 44.26 -43.54 -36.04
N ASP A 331 44.88 -42.39 -35.84
CA ASP A 331 46.28 -42.17 -35.49
C ASP A 331 46.40 -41.95 -33.97
N VAL A 332 46.31 -43.03 -33.19
CA VAL A 332 46.48 -43.06 -31.72
C VAL A 332 47.72 -42.27 -31.26
N THR A 333 48.74 -42.17 -32.13
CA THR A 333 49.99 -41.46 -31.92
C THR A 333 49.82 -39.93 -31.83
N LYS A 334 48.88 -39.34 -32.58
CA LYS A 334 48.62 -37.88 -32.52
C LYS A 334 47.82 -37.48 -31.29
N LEU A 335 46.95 -38.37 -30.79
CA LEU A 335 46.21 -38.14 -29.55
C LEU A 335 47.15 -38.25 -28.33
N SER A 336 48.08 -39.22 -28.33
CA SER A 336 49.08 -39.33 -27.28
C SER A 336 50.02 -38.13 -27.25
N ASP A 337 50.48 -37.62 -28.40
CA ASP A 337 51.35 -36.44 -28.44
C ASP A 337 50.62 -35.17 -27.99
N PHE A 338 49.31 -35.05 -28.25
CA PHE A 338 48.51 -33.93 -27.79
C PHE A 338 48.31 -33.94 -26.26
N ILE A 339 47.98 -35.10 -25.69
CA ILE A 339 47.78 -35.29 -24.24
C ILE A 339 49.11 -35.18 -23.48
N ASN A 340 50.20 -35.74 -24.02
CA ASN A 340 51.53 -35.69 -23.40
C ASN A 340 52.13 -34.28 -23.36
N ASN A 341 51.67 -33.38 -24.23
CA ASN A 341 52.03 -31.95 -24.20
C ASN A 341 51.21 -31.12 -23.20
N GLY A 342 50.39 -31.76 -22.36
CA GLY A 342 49.58 -31.10 -21.33
C GLY A 342 48.31 -30.41 -21.88
N ASN A 343 47.95 -30.66 -23.14
CA ASN A 343 46.74 -30.09 -23.73
C ASN A 343 45.54 -31.00 -23.44
N GLU A 344 44.44 -30.42 -22.95
CA GLU A 344 43.18 -31.16 -22.76
C GLU A 344 42.64 -31.64 -24.11
N ALA A 345 42.23 -32.91 -24.19
CA ALA A 345 41.61 -33.46 -25.39
C ALA A 345 40.43 -32.57 -25.86
N PRO A 346 40.30 -32.30 -27.17
CA PRO A 346 39.23 -31.43 -27.66
C PRO A 346 37.87 -32.07 -27.37
N LYS A 347 37.14 -31.49 -26.41
CA LYS A 347 35.78 -31.93 -26.07
C LYS A 347 34.81 -31.42 -27.12
N GLN A 348 33.95 -32.30 -27.63
CA GLN A 348 32.81 -31.85 -28.43
C GLN A 348 31.87 -31.06 -27.52
N TYR A 349 31.45 -29.88 -27.98
CA TYR A 349 30.50 -29.05 -27.24
C TYR A 349 29.34 -28.59 -28.13
N PHE A 350 28.23 -28.26 -27.48
CA PHE A 350 26.99 -27.83 -28.11
C PHE A 350 26.67 -26.43 -27.65
N LYS A 351 26.30 -25.57 -28.59
CA LYS A 351 26.04 -24.15 -28.37
C LYS A 351 24.54 -23.89 -28.36
N TYR A 352 24.11 -23.06 -27.41
CA TYR A 352 22.75 -22.52 -27.33
C TYR A 352 22.80 -21.11 -26.75
N GLN A 353 21.66 -20.43 -26.81
CA GLN A 353 21.49 -19.13 -26.17
C GLN A 353 20.20 -19.07 -25.37
N LEU A 354 20.27 -18.36 -24.24
CA LEU A 354 19.13 -18.01 -23.42
C LEU A 354 18.99 -16.49 -23.41
N CYS A 355 17.90 -15.98 -23.97
CA CYS A 355 17.61 -14.55 -24.02
C CYS A 355 16.49 -14.19 -23.04
N VAL A 356 16.72 -13.18 -22.22
CA VAL A 356 15.79 -12.64 -21.23
C VAL A 356 15.66 -11.13 -21.43
N THR A 357 14.60 -10.52 -20.91
CA THR A 357 14.42 -9.06 -20.98
C THR A 357 14.28 -8.51 -19.57
N TYR A 358 15.28 -7.76 -19.11
CA TYR A 358 15.27 -7.09 -17.82
C TYR A 358 14.62 -5.72 -17.92
N VAL A 359 13.71 -5.40 -17.00
CA VAL A 359 13.04 -4.09 -16.96
C VAL A 359 13.86 -3.08 -16.15
N ALA A 360 14.59 -3.52 -15.15
CA ALA A 360 15.57 -2.75 -14.40
C ALA A 360 17.02 -3.12 -14.79
N GLU A 361 17.94 -2.18 -14.60
CA GLU A 361 19.37 -2.49 -14.63
C GLU A 361 19.79 -3.06 -13.27
N SER A 362 20.81 -3.92 -13.24
CA SER A 362 21.32 -4.39 -11.97
C SER A 362 22.09 -3.26 -11.25
N ASN A 363 22.05 -3.26 -9.91
CA ASN A 363 22.69 -2.24 -9.09
C ASN A 363 24.22 -2.18 -9.25
N ILE A 364 24.82 -3.22 -9.82
CA ILE A 364 26.26 -3.38 -10.03
C ILE A 364 26.45 -3.71 -11.50
N TYR A 365 26.07 -2.78 -12.36
CA TYR A 365 26.35 -2.89 -13.78
C TYR A 365 27.77 -2.40 -14.07
N ASP A 366 28.66 -3.34 -14.36
CA ASP A 366 29.95 -3.02 -14.96
C ASP A 366 29.87 -3.28 -16.48
N SER A 367 30.00 -2.21 -17.27
CA SER A 367 30.01 -2.31 -18.73
C SER A 367 31.24 -3.04 -19.30
N SER A 368 32.22 -3.36 -18.45
CA SER A 368 33.54 -3.86 -18.85
C SER A 368 33.68 -5.39 -18.81
N SER A 369 32.75 -6.15 -19.37
CA SER A 369 33.06 -7.51 -19.85
C SER A 369 31.88 -8.13 -20.62
N LYS A 370 31.76 -7.78 -21.90
CA LYS A 370 31.12 -8.70 -22.86
C LYS A 370 32.22 -9.46 -23.58
N THR A 371 32.58 -10.61 -23.04
CA THR A 371 33.32 -11.62 -23.81
C THR A 371 32.35 -12.17 -24.85
N ASP A 372 32.75 -12.19 -26.12
CA ASP A 372 31.93 -12.77 -27.20
C ASP A 372 31.95 -14.33 -27.18
N GLU A 373 32.47 -14.91 -26.10
CA GLU A 373 32.69 -16.33 -25.93
C GLU A 373 31.47 -17.05 -25.36
N PHE A 374 31.41 -18.36 -25.61
CA PHE A 374 30.38 -19.24 -25.03
C PHE A 374 30.81 -19.70 -23.65
N GLU A 375 29.98 -19.41 -22.65
CA GLU A 375 30.22 -19.73 -21.24
C GLU A 375 29.50 -21.00 -20.81
N THR A 376 29.90 -21.59 -19.69
CA THR A 376 29.26 -22.81 -19.13
C THR A 376 28.30 -22.48 -17.99
N TYR A 377 28.29 -21.24 -17.52
CA TYR A 377 27.46 -20.75 -16.43
C TYR A 377 26.88 -19.38 -16.81
N ILE A 378 25.82 -18.97 -16.12
CA ILE A 378 25.21 -17.65 -16.32
C ILE A 378 25.48 -16.81 -15.07
N SER A 379 26.04 -15.62 -15.25
CA SER A 379 26.04 -14.58 -14.23
C SER A 379 24.93 -13.58 -14.51
N THR A 380 23.90 -13.58 -13.66
CA THR A 380 22.81 -12.61 -13.67
C THR A 380 23.07 -11.43 -12.73
N TYR A 381 24.23 -11.37 -12.07
CA TYR A 381 24.53 -10.34 -11.07
C TYR A 381 24.75 -8.94 -11.69
N SER A 382 25.29 -8.90 -12.91
CA SER A 382 25.53 -7.68 -13.68
C SER A 382 24.78 -7.76 -15.01
N HIS A 383 23.72 -6.98 -15.18
CA HIS A 383 23.02 -6.88 -16.46
C HIS A 383 22.49 -5.47 -16.74
N PRO A 384 22.50 -5.05 -18.01
CA PRO A 384 21.82 -3.82 -18.41
C PRO A 384 20.30 -4.04 -18.41
N LYS A 385 19.56 -2.95 -18.41
CA LYS A 385 18.15 -2.94 -18.80
C LYS A 385 17.99 -3.33 -20.27
N GLY A 386 17.00 -4.15 -20.59
CA GLY A 386 16.65 -4.57 -21.96
C GLY A 386 16.90 -6.05 -22.23
N GLU A 387 16.92 -6.43 -23.50
CA GLU A 387 17.15 -7.81 -23.92
C GLU A 387 18.63 -8.20 -23.77
N VAL A 388 18.87 -9.28 -23.03
CA VAL A 388 20.20 -9.85 -22.78
C VAL A 388 20.18 -11.31 -23.19
N CYS A 389 21.09 -11.68 -24.09
CA CYS A 389 21.27 -13.06 -24.55
C CYS A 389 22.57 -13.63 -24.02
N TYR A 390 22.46 -14.68 -23.23
CA TYR A 390 23.59 -15.44 -22.70
C TYR A 390 23.97 -16.54 -23.69
N LYS A 391 25.20 -16.47 -24.22
CA LYS A 391 25.76 -17.47 -25.15
C LYS A 391 26.38 -18.60 -24.32
N LEU A 392 25.83 -19.81 -24.43
CA LEU A 392 26.16 -20.92 -23.54
C LEU A 392 26.61 -22.16 -24.29
N LYS A 393 27.50 -22.94 -23.66
CA LYS A 393 27.97 -24.23 -24.14
C LYS A 393 27.82 -25.31 -23.08
N THR A 394 27.46 -26.51 -23.53
CA THR A 394 27.51 -27.74 -22.74
C THR A 394 28.39 -28.77 -23.45
N TYR A 395 29.02 -29.65 -22.70
CA TYR A 395 29.98 -30.62 -23.23
C TYR A 395 29.30 -31.98 -23.43
N ALA A 396 29.68 -32.67 -24.51
CA ALA A 396 29.43 -34.10 -24.59
C ALA A 396 30.44 -34.84 -23.70
N ASN A 397 29.92 -35.78 -22.90
CA ASN A 397 30.75 -36.69 -22.11
C ASN A 397 31.26 -37.85 -22.97
#